data_AF-A0A7X6FSH1-F1
#
_entry.id   AF-A0A7X6FSH1-F1
#
_cell.length_a   1.000
_cell.length_b   1.000
_cell.length_c   1.000
_cell.angle_alpha   90.00
_cell.angle_beta   90.00
_cell.angle_gamma   90.00
#
_symmetry.space_group_name_H-M   'P 1'
#
loop_
_entity.id
_entity.type
_entity.pdbx_description
1 polymer ?
#
loop_
_entity_poly.entity_id
_entity_poly.type
_entity_poly.pdbx_seq_one_letter_code
_entity_poly.pdbx_strand_id
1 'polypeptide(L)' 'MSKLGPKQAQMLRDIVKTNGGGISGYSLDQRVMRSLEAKGLIQGKLNQASVAVHTRAGLEWVRNHPPHPSGGDRYGE' A
#
# COMPACT_ATOMS: atom_id res chain seq x y z
N MET A 1 -12.80 -10.38 1.18
CA MET A 1 -12.13 -9.08 0.97
C MET A 1 -12.10 -8.76 -0.52
N SER A 2 -12.62 -7.60 -0.95
CA SER A 2 -12.60 -7.22 -2.37
C SER A 2 -11.17 -6.98 -2.87
N LYS A 3 -10.84 -7.51 -4.05
CA LYS A 3 -9.55 -7.37 -4.76
C LYS A 3 -9.13 -5.89 -4.84
N LEU A 4 -7.87 -5.59 -4.53
CA LEU A 4 -7.31 -4.24 -4.71
C LEU A 4 -6.98 -4.00 -6.19
N GLY A 5 -7.28 -2.80 -6.68
CA GLY A 5 -6.80 -2.34 -7.98
C GLY A 5 -5.28 -2.10 -7.98
N PRO A 6 -4.64 -2.01 -9.16
CA PRO A 6 -3.18 -1.86 -9.25
C PRO A 6 -2.62 -0.66 -8.47
N LYS A 7 -3.27 0.51 -8.56
CA LYS A 7 -2.87 1.73 -7.83
C LYS A 7 -3.01 1.59 -6.32
N GLN A 8 -4.07 0.92 -5.84
CA GLN A 8 -4.28 0.65 -4.42
C GLN A 8 -3.22 -0.31 -3.87
N ALA A 9 -2.96 -1.40 -4.60
CA ALA A 9 -1.93 -2.36 -4.23
C ALA A 9 -0.54 -1.72 -4.20
N GLN A 10 -0.22 -0.88 -5.19
CA GLN A 10 1.05 -0.17 -5.23
C GLN A 10 1.20 0.81 -4.04
N MET A 11 0.21 1.66 -3.81
CA MET A 11 0.23 2.59 -2.67
C MET A 11 0.36 1.86 -1.33
N LEU A 12 -0.39 0.78 -1.12
CA LEU A 12 -0.29 -0.01 0.11
C LEU A 12 1.12 -0.61 0.29
N ARG A 13 1.73 -1.12 -0.78
CA ARG A 13 3.12 -1.61 -0.75
C ARG A 13 4.09 -0.50 -0.39
N ASP A 14 3.94 0.68 -0.97
CA ASP A 14 4.82 1.80 -0.69
C ASP A 14 4.68 2.27 0.78
N ILE A 15 3.46 2.30 1.32
CA ILE A 15 3.23 2.58 2.75
C ILE A 15 3.88 1.50 3.62
N VAL A 16 3.75 0.21 3.28
CA VAL A 16 4.39 -0.89 4.03
C VAL A 16 5.92 -0.81 4.01
N LYS A 17 6.52 -0.44 2.87
CA LYS A 17 7.99 -0.26 2.75
C LYS A 17 8.55 0.77 3.74
N THR A 18 7.72 1.72 4.21
CA THR A 18 8.16 2.71 5.21
C THR A 18 8.35 2.14 6.62
N ASN A 19 7.96 0.87 6.87
CA ASN A 19 8.04 0.21 8.18
C ASN A 19 7.45 1.05 9.34
N GLY A 20 6.36 1.78 9.09
CA GLY A 20 5.72 2.65 10.08
C GLY A 20 6.17 4.13 10.04
N GLY A 21 7.11 4.48 9.16
CA GLY A 21 7.44 5.88 8.85
C GLY A 21 6.24 6.65 8.29
N GLY A 22 5.43 5.96 7.48
CA GLY A 22 4.23 6.47 6.83
C GLY A 22 4.51 7.34 5.61
N ILE A 23 3.48 7.60 4.81
CA ILE A 23 3.56 8.49 3.65
C ILE A 23 2.60 9.66 3.85
N SER A 24 3.05 10.87 3.48
CA SER A 24 2.20 12.06 3.49
C SER A 24 1.09 11.93 2.45
N GLY A 25 -0.16 12.12 2.87
CA GLY A 25 -1.32 12.07 1.99
C GLY A 25 -1.41 13.25 1.02
N TYR A 26 -0.72 14.36 1.29
CA TYR A 26 -0.76 15.53 0.41
C TYR A 26 -0.18 15.29 -0.99
N SER A 27 0.72 14.32 -1.14
CA SER A 27 1.36 13.99 -2.42
C SER A 27 0.74 12.77 -3.12
N LEU A 28 -0.30 12.17 -2.54
CA LEU A 28 -0.90 10.93 -3.01
C LEU A 28 -2.34 11.11 -3.50
N ASP A 29 -2.79 10.18 -4.33
CA ASP A 29 -4.18 10.10 -4.76
C ASP A 29 -5.10 9.86 -3.55
N GLN A 30 -5.79 10.91 -3.14
CA GLN A 30 -6.69 10.94 -1.99
C GLN A 30 -7.83 9.92 -2.09
N ARG A 31 -8.28 9.58 -3.30
CA ARG A 31 -9.33 8.56 -3.49
C ARG A 31 -8.80 7.17 -3.17
N VAL A 32 -7.56 6.88 -3.60
CA VAL A 32 -6.88 5.62 -3.30
C VAL A 32 -6.64 5.49 -1.80
N MET A 33 -6.16 6.54 -1.14
CA MET A 33 -5.98 6.57 0.32
C MET A 33 -7.27 6.29 1.07
N ARG A 34 -8.34 7.07 0.83
CA ARG A 34 -9.64 6.85 1.51
C ARG A 34 -10.17 5.44 1.28
N SER A 35 -9.95 4.87 0.09
CA SER A 35 -10.38 3.51 -0.19
C SER A 35 -9.59 2.45 0.58
N LEU A 36 -8.27 2.64 0.76
CA LEU A 36 -7.45 1.75 1.58
C LEU A 36 -7.78 1.89 3.08
N GLU A 37 -8.06 3.10 3.54
CA GLU A 37 -8.47 3.39 4.92
C GLU A 37 -9.84 2.77 5.22
N ALA A 38 -10.83 2.95 4.34
CA ALA A 38 -12.16 2.33 4.48
C ALA A 38 -12.12 0.80 4.46
N LYS A 39 -11.07 0.21 3.87
CA LYS A 39 -10.79 -1.24 3.90
C LYS A 39 -10.00 -1.68 5.15
N GLY A 40 -9.60 -0.75 6.03
CA GLY A 40 -8.83 -1.02 7.24
C GLY A 40 -7.37 -1.43 6.99
N LEU A 41 -6.82 -1.14 5.81
CA LEU A 41 -5.45 -1.54 5.44
C LEU A 41 -4.40 -0.49 5.82
N ILE A 42 -4.83 0.76 5.97
CA ILE A 42 -4.01 1.88 6.42
C ILE A 42 -4.77 2.66 7.49
N GLN A 43 -4.05 3.51 8.22
CA GLN A 43 -4.59 4.38 9.26
C GLN A 43 -3.77 5.66 9.33
N GLY A 44 -4.34 6.73 9.90
CA GLY A 44 -3.59 7.93 10.26
C GLY A 44 -2.51 7.65 11.31
N LYS A 45 -1.45 8.46 11.30
CA LYS A 45 -0.35 8.37 12.27
C LYS A 45 -0.55 9.35 13.42
N LEU A 46 -0.32 8.88 14.66
CA LEU A 46 -0.45 9.71 15.86
C LEU A 46 0.45 10.95 15.76
N ASN A 47 -0.09 12.13 16.09
CA ASN A 47 0.57 13.43 16.02
C ASN A 47 1.06 13.84 14.62
N GLN A 48 0.69 13.11 13.56
CA GLN A 48 1.02 13.41 12.17
C GLN A 48 -0.23 13.21 11.32
N ALA A 49 -1.20 14.11 11.46
CA ALA A 49 -2.54 14.00 10.85
C ALA A 49 -2.54 13.85 9.31
N SER A 50 -1.45 14.27 8.67
CA SER A 50 -1.29 14.17 7.22
C SER A 50 -0.49 12.96 6.76
N VAL A 51 -0.11 12.06 7.67
CA VAL A 51 0.70 10.87 7.40
C VAL A 51 -0.14 9.63 7.63
N ALA A 52 -0.13 8.71 6.66
CA ALA A 52 -0.76 7.41 6.78
C ALA A 52 0.28 6.30 6.93
N VAL A 53 0.00 5.35 7.81
CA VAL A 53 0.80 4.14 8.07
C VAL A 53 -0.03 2.89 7.78
N HIS A 54 0.62 1.75 7.62
CA HIS A 54 -0.08 0.49 7.44
C HIS A 54 -0.72 0.02 8.76
N THR A 55 -1.81 -0.73 8.66
CA THR A 55 -2.31 -1.55 9.77
C THR A 55 -1.64 -2.93 9.74
N ARG A 56 -1.97 -3.78 10.71
CA ARG A 56 -1.59 -5.20 10.66
C ARG A 56 -2.20 -5.90 9.43
N ALA A 57 -3.48 -5.66 9.16
CA ALA A 57 -4.18 -6.21 8.01
C ALA A 57 -3.54 -5.77 6.68
N GLY A 58 -3.11 -4.51 6.58
CA GLY A 58 -2.37 -4.00 5.42
C GLY A 58 -1.05 -4.73 5.19
N LEU A 59 -0.27 -4.95 6.25
CA LEU A 59 0.98 -5.69 6.20
C LEU A 59 0.76 -7.16 5.77
N GLU A 60 -0.20 -7.84 6.40
CA GLU A 60 -0.53 -9.24 6.07
C GLU A 60 -1.02 -9.37 4.62
N TRP A 61 -1.82 -8.41 4.14
CA TRP A 61 -2.25 -8.40 2.74
C TRP A 61 -1.05 -8.32 1.79
N VAL A 62 -0.09 -7.42 2.03
CA VAL A 62 1.10 -7.27 1.17
C VAL A 62 1.96 -8.53 1.18
N ARG A 63 2.14 -9.17 2.35
CA ARG A 63 2.89 -10.43 2.47
C ARG A 63 2.26 -11.57 1.66
N ASN A 64 0.93 -11.63 1.62
CA ASN A 64 0.18 -12.66 0.88
C ASN A 64 0.00 -12.31 -0.62
N HIS A 65 0.34 -11.09 -1.04
CA HIS A 65 0.21 -10.62 -2.42
C HIS A 65 1.53 -10.01 -2.89
N PRO A 66 2.61 -10.82 -2.98
CA PRO A 66 3.89 -10.34 -3.46
C PRO A 66 3.72 -9.69 -4.84
N PRO A 67 4.53 -8.66 -5.16
CA PRO A 67 4.56 -8.16 -6.52
C PRO A 67 4.82 -9.35 -7.44
N HIS A 68 3.96 -9.54 -8.45
CA HIS A 68 4.30 -10.49 -9.51
C HIS A 68 5.67 -10.05 -10.04
N PRO A 69 6.66 -10.95 -10.16
CA PRO A 69 7.80 -10.66 -11.00
C PRO A 69 7.22 -10.41 -12.39
N SER A 70 7.23 -9.15 -12.84
CA SER A 70 7.09 -8.88 -14.26
C SER A 70 8.11 -9.78 -14.95
N GLY A 71 7.62 -10.54 -15.94
CA GLY A 71 8.27 -11.75 -16.45
C GLY A 71 9.78 -11.63 -16.57
N GLY A 72 10.46 -12.67 -16.07
CA GLY A 72 11.86 -12.87 -16.39
C GLY A 72 12.05 -12.74 -17.90
N ASP A 73 13.09 -12.00 -18.26
CA ASP A 73 13.61 -11.87 -19.59
C ASP A 73 13.74 -13.27 -20.22
N ARG A 74 12.70 -13.67 -20.95
CA ARG A 74 12.80 -14.66 -22.01
C ARG A 74 13.42 -13.95 -23.20
N TYR A 75 14.73 -13.82 -23.15
CA TYR A 75 15.58 -13.88 -24.34
C TYR A 75 16.74 -14.79 -23.98
N GLY A 76 16.48 -16.09 -24.11
CA GLY A 76 17.55 -16.98 -24.52
C GLY A 76 17.77 -16.77 -26.01
N GLU A 77 19.02 -16.55 -26.39
CA GLU A 77 19.73 -17.10 -27.55
C GLU A 77 21.21 -16.71 -27.40
#